data_AF-R5IW09-F1
#
_entry.id   AF-R5IW09-F1
#
_cell.length_a   1.000
_cell.length_b   1.000
_cell.length_c   1.000
_cell.angle_alpha   90.00
_cell.angle_beta   90.00
_cell.angle_gamma   90.00
#
_symmetry.space_group_name_H-M   'P 1'
#
loop_
_entity.id
_entity.type
_entity.pdbx_description
1 polymer ?
#
loop_
_entity_poly.entity_id
_entity_poly.type
_entity_poly.pdbx_seq_one_letter_code
_entity_poly.pdbx_strand_id
1 'polypeptide(L)'
;MLSKVCVLLDKNNFIQSEVNHALSIILRAYDEIQYMILKGKNIKFELKQMKGFTVSYDTFYVSLIMGSEKLCFQYDKFEHLVEEIYAYFQNKYPINYDYKLLDPIYFSLFFYDLLDKIVDVKYDIVNVSDFKLLRHNSAPVSMEESESYKALINNGKRIYTPFKSNHIIDSDYDRLKASLNSIKENGYPYHDKLVILYNDEMFIRDGQHRIAVLKYLFGDVDVKVVRFYLKDNYFYA
;
A
#
# COMPACT_ATOMS: atom_id res chain seq x y z
N MET A 1 18.33 -5.23 -14.18
CA MET A 1 17.08 -5.61 -14.91
C MET A 1 16.19 -4.40 -15.15
N LEU A 2 16.09 -3.50 -14.17
CA LEU A 2 15.36 -2.24 -14.23
C LEU A 2 15.68 -1.39 -15.47
N SER A 3 16.94 -1.33 -15.89
CA SER A 3 17.32 -0.60 -17.12
C SER A 3 16.54 -1.04 -18.36
N LYS A 4 16.25 -2.34 -18.51
CA LYS A 4 15.43 -2.86 -19.61
C LYS A 4 13.98 -2.42 -19.48
N VAL A 5 13.45 -2.40 -18.25
CA VAL A 5 12.09 -1.92 -17.96
C VAL A 5 11.98 -0.43 -18.30
N CYS A 6 12.90 0.41 -17.81
CA CYS A 6 12.92 1.84 -18.08
C CYS A 6 13.00 2.14 -19.58
N VAL A 7 13.86 1.46 -20.33
CA VAL A 7 13.95 1.62 -21.80
C VAL A 7 12.60 1.34 -22.49
N LEU A 8 11.82 0.37 -22.00
CA LEU A 8 10.49 0.11 -22.58
C LEU A 8 9.44 1.15 -22.18
N LEU A 9 9.47 1.63 -20.93
CA LEU A 9 8.59 2.70 -20.48
C LEU A 9 8.86 3.97 -21.30
N ASP A 10 10.14 4.30 -21.52
CA ASP A 10 10.56 5.45 -22.34
C ASP A 10 10.11 5.31 -23.79
N LYS A 11 10.26 4.12 -24.41
CA LYS A 11 9.78 3.85 -25.78
C LYS A 11 8.26 4.02 -25.93
N ASN A 12 7.51 3.76 -24.86
CA ASN A 12 6.05 3.94 -24.83
C ASN A 12 5.63 5.36 -24.41
N ASN A 13 6.59 6.29 -24.29
CA ASN A 13 6.38 7.71 -23.96
C ASN A 13 5.71 7.93 -22.60
N PHE A 14 5.98 7.08 -21.61
CA PHE A 14 5.46 7.31 -20.26
C PHE A 14 6.15 8.50 -19.61
N ILE A 15 5.37 9.41 -19.04
CA ILE A 15 5.92 10.52 -18.24
C ILE A 15 6.43 10.02 -16.88
N GLN A 16 7.15 10.86 -16.14
CA GLN A 16 7.79 10.43 -14.90
C GLN A 16 6.81 9.88 -13.83
N SER A 17 5.62 10.48 -13.69
CA SER A 17 4.60 9.99 -12.75
C SER A 17 4.05 8.62 -13.17
N GLU A 18 3.90 8.40 -14.48
CA GLU A 18 3.51 7.12 -15.08
C GLU A 18 4.60 6.05 -14.91
N VAL A 19 5.88 6.43 -15.04
CA VAL A 19 7.01 5.56 -14.71
C VAL A 19 6.96 5.16 -13.23
N ASN A 20 6.78 6.11 -12.31
CA ASN A 20 6.67 5.81 -10.88
C ASN A 20 5.48 4.86 -10.60
N HIS A 21 4.33 5.10 -11.24
CA HIS A 21 3.16 4.25 -11.11
C HIS A 21 3.45 2.82 -11.61
N ALA A 22 4.00 2.67 -12.81
CA ALA A 22 4.35 1.36 -13.37
C ALA A 22 5.31 0.59 -12.45
N LEU A 23 6.36 1.24 -11.94
CA LEU A 23 7.31 0.62 -11.00
C LEU A 23 6.63 0.23 -9.68
N SER A 24 5.74 1.05 -9.13
CA SER A 24 4.99 0.71 -7.92
C SER A 24 4.00 -0.47 -8.12
N ILE A 25 3.43 -0.63 -9.32
CA ILE A 25 2.59 -1.79 -9.66
C ILE A 25 3.45 -3.07 -9.71
N ILE A 26 4.70 -2.98 -10.16
CA ILE A 26 5.65 -4.11 -10.12
C ILE A 26 5.93 -4.53 -8.67
N LEU A 27 6.16 -3.56 -7.77
CA LEU A 27 6.31 -3.84 -6.33
C LEU A 27 5.08 -4.56 -5.76
N ARG A 28 3.87 -4.05 -6.07
CA ARG A 28 2.64 -4.71 -5.67
C ARG A 28 2.54 -6.13 -6.22
N ALA A 29 2.86 -6.36 -7.49
CA ALA A 29 2.78 -7.70 -8.07
C ALA A 29 3.67 -8.70 -7.30
N TYR A 30 4.86 -8.29 -6.89
CA TYR A 30 5.74 -9.14 -6.07
C TYR A 30 5.11 -9.48 -4.72
N ASP A 31 4.57 -8.47 -4.03
CA ASP A 31 3.90 -8.63 -2.73
C ASP A 31 2.68 -9.56 -2.82
N GLU A 32 1.86 -9.44 -3.86
CA GLU A 32 0.73 -10.35 -4.13
C GLU A 32 1.21 -11.80 -4.34
N ILE A 33 2.31 -12.00 -5.06
CA ILE A 33 2.90 -13.33 -5.28
C ILE A 33 3.42 -13.91 -3.95
N GLN A 34 4.19 -13.14 -3.16
CA GLN A 34 4.66 -13.57 -1.85
C GLN A 34 3.49 -13.97 -0.95
N TYR A 35 2.46 -13.13 -0.91
CA TYR A 35 1.27 -13.36 -0.11
C TYR A 35 0.54 -14.65 -0.50
N MET A 36 0.38 -14.90 -1.80
CA MET A 36 -0.20 -16.16 -2.29
C MET A 36 0.63 -17.38 -1.91
N ILE A 37 1.97 -17.32 -2.06
CA ILE A 37 2.88 -18.41 -1.69
C ILE A 37 2.75 -18.72 -0.19
N LEU A 38 2.75 -17.69 0.66
CA LEU A 38 2.57 -17.84 2.11
C LEU A 38 1.22 -18.49 2.48
N LYS A 39 0.18 -18.27 1.67
CA LYS A 39 -1.15 -18.88 1.85
C LYS A 39 -1.29 -20.25 1.17
N GLY A 40 -0.22 -20.78 0.56
CA GLY A 40 -0.27 -22.03 -0.21
C GLY A 40 -1.20 -21.95 -1.41
N LYS A 41 -1.44 -20.75 -1.96
CA LYS A 41 -2.25 -20.52 -3.16
C LYS A 41 -1.36 -20.23 -4.36
N ASN A 42 -1.82 -20.61 -5.55
CA ASN A 42 -1.17 -20.29 -6.80
C ASN A 42 -2.23 -19.95 -7.85
N ILE A 43 -2.62 -18.68 -7.90
CA ILE A 43 -3.69 -18.18 -8.77
C ILE A 43 -3.08 -17.20 -9.76
N LYS A 44 -3.43 -17.36 -11.04
CA LYS A 44 -3.03 -16.41 -12.09
C LYS A 44 -3.75 -15.09 -11.88
N PHE A 45 -3.05 -13.98 -12.10
CA PHE A 45 -3.66 -12.66 -11.96
C PHE A 45 -3.07 -11.64 -12.94
N GLU A 46 -3.79 -10.53 -13.09
CA GLU A 46 -3.35 -9.35 -13.83
C GLU A 46 -3.64 -8.08 -13.02
N LEU A 47 -2.65 -7.20 -12.93
CA LEU A 47 -2.80 -5.85 -12.39
C LEU A 47 -2.90 -4.86 -13.55
N LYS A 48 -4.07 -4.23 -13.69
CA LYS A 48 -4.41 -3.24 -14.73
C LYS A 48 -4.73 -1.87 -14.12
N GLN A 49 -3.92 -1.45 -13.15
CA GLN A 49 -4.11 -0.18 -12.42
C GLN A 49 -3.81 1.07 -13.27
N MET A 50 -3.02 0.92 -14.33
CA MET A 50 -2.57 2.01 -15.17
C MET A 50 -2.90 1.72 -16.64
N LYS A 51 -3.42 2.73 -17.35
CA LYS A 51 -3.70 2.61 -18.79
C LYS A 51 -2.40 2.34 -19.55
N GLY A 52 -2.41 1.35 -20.44
CA GLY A 52 -1.25 1.03 -21.27
C GLY A 52 -0.15 0.23 -20.57
N PHE A 53 -0.32 -0.12 -19.29
CA PHE A 53 0.61 -0.97 -18.54
C PHE A 53 -0.14 -2.10 -17.85
N THR A 54 0.39 -3.32 -17.92
CA THR A 54 -0.17 -4.47 -17.21
C THR A 54 0.93 -5.35 -16.68
N VAL A 55 0.79 -5.78 -15.42
CA VAL A 55 1.62 -6.86 -14.85
C VAL A 55 0.77 -8.11 -14.76
N SER A 56 1.19 -9.20 -15.39
CA SER A 56 0.53 -10.49 -15.27
C SER A 56 1.43 -11.52 -14.62
N TYR A 57 0.83 -12.42 -13.84
CA TYR A 57 1.52 -13.55 -13.22
C TYR A 57 0.86 -14.85 -13.68
N ASP A 58 1.68 -15.76 -14.20
CA ASP A 58 1.30 -17.13 -14.50
C ASP A 58 2.33 -18.09 -13.92
N THR A 59 2.00 -18.63 -12.74
CA THR A 59 2.63 -19.74 -11.99
C THR A 59 4.14 -19.64 -11.71
N PHE A 60 4.96 -19.35 -12.71
CA PHE A 60 6.41 -19.18 -12.62
C PHE A 60 6.91 -17.91 -13.30
N TYR A 61 6.06 -17.22 -14.06
CA TYR A 61 6.45 -16.09 -14.87
C TYR A 61 5.67 -14.84 -14.50
N VAL A 62 6.39 -13.73 -14.38
CA VAL A 62 5.82 -12.40 -14.33
C VAL A 62 6.05 -11.73 -15.69
N SER A 63 4.99 -11.21 -16.29
CA SER A 63 5.07 -10.46 -17.55
C SER A 63 4.71 -9.00 -17.33
N LEU A 64 5.53 -8.09 -17.84
CA LEU A 64 5.24 -6.67 -17.97
C LEU A 64 4.81 -6.40 -19.42
N ILE A 65 3.61 -5.87 -19.61
CA ILE A 65 2.98 -5.69 -20.92
C ILE A 65 2.72 -4.20 -21.13
N MET A 66 3.22 -3.66 -22.24
CA MET A 66 3.12 -2.25 -22.64
C MET A 66 2.83 -2.16 -24.13
N GLY A 67 1.59 -1.87 -24.51
CA GLY A 67 1.17 -1.91 -25.91
C GLY A 67 1.39 -3.30 -26.53
N SER A 68 2.18 -3.39 -27.60
CA SER A 68 2.59 -4.66 -28.23
C SER A 68 3.86 -5.27 -27.63
N GLU A 69 4.54 -4.57 -26.73
CA GLU A 69 5.78 -5.04 -26.11
C GLU A 69 5.50 -5.84 -24.84
N LYS A 70 6.34 -6.86 -24.60
CA LYS A 70 6.24 -7.75 -23.44
C LYS A 70 7.63 -8.12 -22.92
N LEU A 71 7.85 -7.92 -21.62
CA LEU A 71 9.00 -8.48 -20.90
C LEU A 71 8.54 -9.60 -19.98
N CYS A 72 9.18 -10.75 -20.08
CA CYS A 72 8.91 -11.89 -19.21
C CYS A 72 10.09 -12.13 -18.27
N PHE A 73 9.78 -12.34 -17.00
CA PHE A 73 10.73 -12.68 -15.95
C PHE A 73 10.33 -14.01 -15.33
N GLN A 74 11.32 -14.86 -15.07
CA GLN A 74 11.12 -15.95 -14.11
C GLN A 74 11.02 -15.32 -12.71
N TYR A 75 10.17 -15.91 -11.86
CA TYR A 75 9.91 -15.37 -10.52
C TYR A 75 11.16 -15.24 -9.65
N ASP A 76 12.10 -16.18 -9.71
CA ASP A 76 13.40 -16.12 -9.01
C ASP A 76 14.23 -14.87 -9.37
N LYS A 77 14.11 -14.38 -10.61
CA LYS A 77 14.77 -13.16 -11.09
C LYS A 77 13.95 -11.90 -10.80
N PHE A 78 12.68 -12.05 -10.44
CA PHE A 78 11.77 -10.94 -10.22
C PHE A 78 12.08 -10.21 -8.91
N GLU A 79 12.52 -10.92 -7.87
CA GLU A 79 13.00 -10.33 -6.61
C GLU A 79 14.15 -9.33 -6.85
N HIS A 80 15.12 -9.67 -7.71
CA HIS A 80 16.22 -8.76 -8.02
C HIS A 80 15.74 -7.47 -8.70
N LEU A 81 14.73 -7.54 -9.57
CA LEU A 81 14.11 -6.36 -10.16
C LEU A 81 13.42 -5.49 -9.09
N VAL A 82 12.75 -6.10 -8.11
CA VAL A 82 12.09 -5.41 -7.00
C VAL A 82 13.13 -4.64 -6.16
N GLU A 83 14.26 -5.26 -5.85
CA GLU A 83 15.37 -4.61 -5.14
C GLU A 83 15.94 -3.42 -5.92
N GLU A 84 16.13 -3.56 -7.22
CA GLU A 84 16.55 -2.45 -8.09
C GLU A 84 15.53 -1.29 -8.10
N ILE A 85 14.23 -1.60 -8.02
CA ILE A 85 13.15 -0.59 -7.98
C ILE A 85 13.16 0.17 -6.64
N TYR A 86 13.33 -0.52 -5.51
CA TYR A 86 13.47 0.16 -4.22
C TYR A 86 14.70 1.06 -4.19
N ALA A 87 15.84 0.58 -4.71
CA ALA A 87 17.05 1.39 -4.85
C ALA A 87 16.84 2.60 -5.77
N TYR A 88 16.08 2.44 -6.86
CA TYR A 88 15.70 3.56 -7.73
C TYR A 88 14.92 4.63 -6.98
N PHE A 89 13.89 4.25 -6.22
CA PHE A 89 13.11 5.22 -5.45
C PHE A 89 13.97 5.92 -4.39
N GLN A 90 14.79 5.17 -3.64
CA GLN A 90 15.69 5.74 -2.62
C GLN A 90 16.69 6.73 -3.21
N ASN A 91 17.23 6.45 -4.40
CA ASN A 91 18.21 7.31 -5.05
C ASN A 91 17.57 8.54 -5.71
N LYS A 92 16.40 8.38 -6.34
CA LYS A 92 15.74 9.44 -7.10
C LYS A 92 14.96 10.40 -6.21
N TYR A 93 14.35 9.87 -5.15
CA TYR A 93 13.53 10.62 -4.20
C TYR A 93 14.09 10.36 -2.79
N PRO A 94 15.26 10.92 -2.46
CA PRO A 94 15.88 10.66 -1.18
C PRO A 94 15.04 11.26 -0.05
N ILE A 95 14.51 10.39 0.79
CA ILE A 95 13.80 10.73 2.03
C ILE A 95 14.40 9.94 3.19
N ASN A 96 14.23 10.45 4.41
CA ASN A 96 14.64 9.76 5.63
C ASN A 96 13.63 8.68 6.03
N TYR A 97 13.34 7.77 5.10
CA TYR A 97 12.38 6.67 5.28
C TYR A 97 12.69 5.56 4.29
N ASP A 98 12.64 4.30 4.73
CA ASP A 98 12.82 3.15 3.85
C ASP A 98 11.50 2.85 3.11
N TYR A 99 11.53 2.97 1.78
CA TYR A 99 10.40 2.66 0.92
C TYR A 99 9.88 1.22 1.06
N LYS A 100 10.69 0.27 1.53
CA LYS A 100 10.24 -1.11 1.82
C LYS A 100 9.24 -1.20 2.96
N LEU A 101 9.16 -0.18 3.81
CA LEU A 101 8.20 -0.12 4.92
C LEU A 101 6.81 0.35 4.49
N LEU A 102 6.65 0.83 3.26
CA LEU A 102 5.34 1.15 2.69
C LEU A 102 4.65 -0.13 2.20
N ASP A 103 3.35 -0.27 2.51
CA ASP A 103 2.51 -1.32 1.91
C ASP A 103 2.53 -1.16 0.37
N PRO A 104 2.99 -2.15 -0.41
CA PRO A 104 3.07 -2.05 -1.87
C PRO A 104 1.71 -1.81 -2.55
N ILE A 105 0.61 -2.29 -1.97
CA ILE A 105 -0.74 -2.00 -2.46
C ILE A 105 -1.02 -0.51 -2.31
N TYR A 106 -0.79 0.05 -1.12
CA TYR A 106 -0.93 1.48 -0.85
C TYR A 106 -0.01 2.33 -1.73
N PHE A 107 1.24 1.89 -1.92
CA PHE A 107 2.20 2.58 -2.77
C PHE A 107 1.67 2.69 -4.21
N SER A 108 1.23 1.57 -4.77
CA SER A 108 0.73 1.51 -6.14
C SER A 108 -0.60 2.25 -6.38
N LEU A 109 -1.42 2.42 -5.34
CA LEU A 109 -2.71 3.10 -5.47
C LEU A 109 -2.62 4.60 -5.24
N PHE A 110 -1.73 5.04 -4.35
CA PHE A 110 -1.74 6.42 -3.86
C PHE A 110 -0.34 7.05 -3.77
N PHE A 111 0.62 6.37 -3.14
CA PHE A 111 1.87 7.02 -2.74
C PHE A 111 2.81 7.37 -3.92
N TYR A 112 2.73 6.66 -5.05
CA TYR A 112 3.63 6.87 -6.20
C TYR A 112 3.59 8.30 -6.75
N ASP A 113 2.44 8.96 -6.63
CA ASP A 113 2.23 10.31 -7.13
C ASP A 113 2.72 11.37 -6.12
N LEU A 114 3.15 10.98 -4.91
CA LEU A 114 3.61 11.91 -3.89
C LEU A 114 5.13 12.07 -3.80
N LEU A 115 5.88 11.24 -4.53
CA LEU A 115 7.33 11.09 -4.38
C LEU A 115 8.11 12.41 -4.50
N ASP A 116 7.71 13.30 -5.42
CA ASP A 116 8.34 14.61 -5.67
C ASP A 116 7.73 15.76 -4.85
N LYS A 117 6.68 15.46 -4.08
CA LYS A 117 5.94 16.40 -3.23
C LYS A 117 6.36 16.30 -1.76
N ILE A 118 7.07 15.24 -1.35
CA ILE A 118 7.55 15.07 0.03
C ILE A 118 8.68 16.07 0.32
N VAL A 119 8.57 16.76 1.44
CA VAL A 119 9.58 17.70 1.96
C VAL A 119 10.28 17.19 3.21
N ASP A 120 9.62 16.37 4.03
CA ASP A 120 10.18 15.81 5.25
C ASP A 120 9.40 14.56 5.69
N VAL A 121 10.02 13.71 6.52
CA VAL A 121 9.39 12.55 7.14
C VAL A 121 9.74 12.51 8.62
N LYS A 122 8.72 12.41 9.48
CA LYS A 122 8.92 12.29 10.93
C LYS A 122 8.13 11.14 11.52
N TYR A 123 8.64 10.60 12.61
CA TYR A 123 7.88 9.72 13.48
C TYR A 123 7.16 10.56 14.53
N ASP A 124 5.96 10.14 14.89
CA ASP A 124 5.10 10.85 15.83
C ASP A 124 4.36 9.83 16.72
N ILE A 125 3.78 10.31 17.81
CA ILE A 125 2.93 9.53 18.70
C ILE A 125 1.57 10.22 18.76
N VAL A 126 0.52 9.50 18.36
CA VAL A 126 -0.85 10.02 18.26
C VAL A 126 -1.78 9.15 19.08
N ASN A 127 -2.72 9.75 19.82
CA ASN A 127 -3.71 8.96 20.53
C ASN A 127 -4.76 8.42 19.54
N VAL A 128 -5.22 7.19 19.75
CA VAL A 128 -6.22 6.56 18.87
C VAL A 128 -7.50 7.42 18.71
N SER A 129 -7.91 8.14 19.74
CA SER A 129 -9.10 9.01 19.70
C SER A 129 -8.98 10.22 18.78
N ASP A 130 -7.75 10.64 18.44
CA ASP A 130 -7.50 11.83 17.62
C ASP A 130 -7.62 11.54 16.11
N PHE A 131 -7.53 10.27 15.70
CA PHE A 131 -7.59 9.92 14.29
C PHE A 131 -8.96 10.20 13.67
N LYS A 132 -8.92 10.64 12.41
CA LYS A 132 -10.07 10.81 11.55
C LYS A 132 -9.97 9.88 10.35
N LEU A 133 -11.12 9.39 9.90
CA LEU A 133 -11.22 8.56 8.72
C LEU A 133 -11.97 9.30 7.63
N LEU A 134 -11.39 9.31 6.44
CA LEU A 134 -12.07 9.82 5.26
C LEU A 134 -13.16 8.83 4.83
N ARG A 135 -14.30 9.37 4.43
CA ARG A 135 -15.40 8.62 3.82
C ARG A 135 -15.72 9.22 2.46
N HIS A 136 -15.93 8.36 1.48
CA HIS A 136 -16.31 8.80 0.13
C HIS A 136 -17.64 9.56 0.18
N ASN A 137 -17.66 10.79 -0.36
CA ASN A 137 -18.82 11.69 -0.39
C ASN A 137 -19.50 11.93 0.98
N SER A 138 -18.74 11.89 2.07
CA SER A 138 -19.28 12.13 3.41
C SER A 138 -18.29 12.89 4.30
N ALA A 139 -18.79 13.43 5.41
CA ALA A 139 -17.93 14.04 6.41
C ALA A 139 -16.96 12.99 6.99
N PRO A 140 -15.73 13.38 7.34
CA PRO A 140 -14.83 12.50 8.05
C PRO A 140 -15.45 12.05 9.38
N VAL A 141 -15.12 10.82 9.79
CA VAL A 141 -15.68 10.21 11.00
C VAL A 141 -14.59 9.82 11.99
N SER A 142 -15.01 9.62 13.23
CA SER A 142 -14.19 9.02 14.30
C SER A 142 -13.93 7.52 14.05
N MET A 143 -13.00 6.93 14.80
CA MET A 143 -12.69 5.50 14.69
C MET A 143 -13.88 4.62 15.11
N GLU A 144 -14.62 5.03 16.12
CA GLU A 144 -15.83 4.38 16.63
C GLU A 144 -16.93 4.29 15.57
N GLU A 145 -16.96 5.28 14.68
CA GLU A 145 -17.88 5.34 13.58
C GLU A 145 -17.39 4.58 12.35
N SER A 146 -16.12 4.17 12.30
CA SER A 146 -15.56 3.43 11.16
C SER A 146 -16.23 2.06 10.97
N GLU A 147 -16.39 1.66 9.70
CA GLU A 147 -16.96 0.35 9.37
C GLU A 147 -16.09 -0.81 9.85
N SER A 148 -14.77 -0.62 9.85
CA SER A 148 -13.80 -1.61 10.34
C SER A 148 -13.97 -1.86 11.85
N TYR A 149 -14.10 -0.79 12.65
CA TYR A 149 -14.32 -0.93 14.09
C TYR A 149 -15.70 -1.52 14.41
N LYS A 150 -16.76 -1.04 13.74
CA LYS A 150 -18.11 -1.59 13.86
C LYS A 150 -18.17 -3.06 13.48
N ALA A 151 -17.42 -3.48 12.47
CA ALA A 151 -17.33 -4.89 12.05
C ALA A 151 -16.66 -5.76 13.12
N LEU A 152 -15.66 -5.26 13.85
CA LEU A 152 -15.04 -5.98 14.97
C LEU A 152 -16.03 -6.18 16.13
N ILE A 153 -16.80 -5.15 16.49
CA ILE A 153 -17.80 -5.24 17.56
C ILE A 153 -18.95 -6.18 17.18
N ASN A 154 -19.44 -6.08 15.94
CA ASN A 154 -20.65 -6.77 15.50
C ASN A 154 -20.38 -8.14 14.83
N ASN A 155 -19.20 -8.74 15.03
CA ASN A 155 -18.80 -10.02 14.44
C ASN A 155 -18.99 -10.08 12.90
N GLY A 156 -18.60 -9.03 12.18
CA GLY A 156 -18.40 -9.07 10.72
C GLY A 156 -19.57 -8.66 9.83
N LYS A 157 -20.58 -7.92 10.32
CA LYS A 157 -21.59 -7.33 9.42
C LYS A 157 -20.97 -6.23 8.53
N ARG A 158 -20.97 -6.49 7.21
CA ARG A 158 -20.64 -5.60 6.06
C ARG A 158 -19.59 -4.52 6.34
N ILE A 159 -18.34 -4.81 5.96
CA ILE A 159 -17.31 -3.79 5.83
C ILE A 159 -17.54 -3.10 4.48
N TYR A 160 -17.67 -1.77 4.50
CA TYR A 160 -17.60 -0.96 3.28
C TYR A 160 -16.22 -0.32 3.19
N THR A 161 -15.49 -0.64 2.14
CA THR A 161 -14.24 0.03 1.77
C THR A 161 -14.45 0.85 0.50
N PRO A 162 -14.13 2.15 0.48
CA PRO A 162 -14.28 2.98 -0.72
C PRO A 162 -13.31 2.57 -1.84
N PHE A 163 -12.18 1.92 -1.49
CA PHE A 163 -11.15 1.49 -2.44
C PHE A 163 -10.89 -0.01 -2.36
N LYS A 164 -10.78 -0.68 -3.51
CA LYS A 164 -10.29 -2.06 -3.60
C LYS A 164 -8.78 -2.10 -3.35
N SER A 165 -8.40 -2.13 -2.07
CA SER A 165 -7.01 -2.14 -1.61
C SER A 165 -6.61 -3.45 -0.94
N ASN A 166 -7.33 -4.54 -1.21
CA ASN A 166 -7.01 -5.86 -0.68
C ASN A 166 -6.04 -6.61 -1.58
N HIS A 167 -5.38 -7.59 -0.99
CA HIS A 167 -4.76 -8.66 -1.74
C HIS A 167 -5.79 -9.36 -2.63
N ILE A 168 -5.33 -9.88 -3.76
CA ILE A 168 -6.17 -10.49 -4.81
C ILE A 168 -7.03 -11.64 -4.27
N ILE A 169 -6.54 -12.35 -3.26
CA ILE A 169 -7.14 -13.58 -2.73
C ILE A 169 -7.97 -13.39 -1.45
N ASP A 170 -8.12 -12.14 -0.98
CA ASP A 170 -8.73 -11.80 0.30
C ASP A 170 -9.97 -10.91 0.15
N SER A 171 -10.95 -11.14 1.02
CA SER A 171 -12.04 -10.19 1.26
C SER A 171 -11.64 -9.09 2.24
N ASP A 172 -12.45 -8.03 2.34
CA ASP A 172 -12.25 -6.98 3.35
C ASP A 172 -12.25 -7.54 4.78
N TYR A 173 -13.07 -8.56 5.01
CA TYR A 173 -13.16 -9.22 6.31
C TYR A 173 -11.92 -10.05 6.62
N ASP A 174 -11.36 -10.75 5.62
CA ASP A 174 -10.11 -11.50 5.79
C ASP A 174 -8.96 -10.57 6.18
N ARG A 175 -8.88 -9.39 5.54
CA ARG A 175 -7.84 -8.38 5.85
C ARG A 175 -7.99 -7.81 7.26
N LEU A 176 -9.22 -7.51 7.69
CA LEU A 176 -9.48 -7.05 9.06
C LEU A 176 -9.12 -8.13 10.08
N LYS A 177 -9.51 -9.39 9.83
CA LYS A 177 -9.21 -10.52 10.71
C LYS A 177 -7.70 -10.82 10.75
N ALA A 178 -7.01 -10.72 9.63
CA ALA A 178 -5.56 -10.86 9.57
C ALA A 178 -4.87 -9.76 10.41
N SER A 179 -5.35 -8.52 10.33
CA SER A 179 -4.84 -7.42 11.17
C SER A 179 -5.09 -7.68 12.66
N LEU A 180 -6.28 -8.17 13.01
CA LEU A 180 -6.64 -8.55 14.39
C LEU A 180 -5.70 -9.63 14.93
N ASN A 181 -5.51 -10.71 14.18
CA ASN A 181 -4.64 -11.81 14.60
C ASN A 181 -3.18 -11.35 14.71
N SER A 182 -2.68 -10.62 13.72
CA SER A 182 -1.30 -10.10 13.74
C SER A 182 -1.02 -9.22 14.96
N ILE A 183 -1.96 -8.34 15.35
CA ILE A 183 -1.76 -7.46 16.51
C ILE A 183 -1.89 -8.24 17.82
N LYS A 184 -2.79 -9.23 17.90
CA LYS A 184 -2.88 -10.10 19.09
C LYS A 184 -1.61 -10.93 19.29
N GLU A 185 -1.02 -11.43 18.21
CA GLU A 185 0.13 -12.33 18.24
C GLU A 185 1.46 -11.57 18.37
N ASN A 186 1.61 -10.45 17.66
CA ASN A 186 2.90 -9.77 17.50
C ASN A 186 2.91 -8.32 18.03
N GLY A 187 1.77 -7.77 18.44
CA GLY A 187 1.64 -6.37 18.83
C GLY A 187 1.63 -5.39 17.66
N TYR A 188 1.67 -4.10 17.99
CA TYR A 188 1.82 -3.00 17.03
C TYR A 188 3.02 -2.12 17.40
N PRO A 189 3.82 -1.68 16.42
CA PRO A 189 3.79 -2.07 15.01
C PRO A 189 4.44 -3.43 14.77
N TYR A 190 3.91 -4.22 13.84
CA TYR A 190 4.56 -5.45 13.37
C TYR A 190 5.35 -5.17 12.09
N HIS A 191 6.62 -5.60 12.04
CA HIS A 191 7.57 -5.32 10.93
C HIS A 191 7.67 -3.84 10.53
N ASP A 192 7.62 -2.93 11.52
CA ASP A 192 7.67 -1.47 11.32
C ASP A 192 6.64 -0.90 10.33
N LYS A 193 5.56 -1.66 10.05
CA LYS A 193 4.41 -1.15 9.29
C LYS A 193 3.62 -0.22 10.19
N LEU A 194 3.97 1.06 10.14
CA LEU A 194 3.32 2.16 10.85
C LEU A 194 2.09 2.68 10.10
N VAL A 195 1.23 3.37 10.83
CA VAL A 195 0.14 4.17 10.27
C VAL A 195 0.72 5.42 9.61
N ILE A 196 0.15 5.79 8.46
CA ILE A 196 0.65 6.91 7.65
C ILE A 196 -0.29 8.10 7.78
N LEU A 197 0.27 9.27 8.09
CA LEU A 197 -0.37 10.57 8.10
C LEU A 197 0.35 11.53 7.15
N TYR A 198 -0.36 12.56 6.67
CA TYR A 198 0.24 13.66 5.91
C TYR A 198 0.10 14.99 6.64
N ASN A 199 1.14 15.82 6.55
CA ASN A 199 1.18 17.16 7.16
C ASN A 199 0.70 17.12 8.62
N ASP A 200 0.05 18.16 9.13
CA ASP A 200 -0.48 18.19 10.49
C ASP A 200 -1.89 17.58 10.61
N GLU A 201 -2.32 16.81 9.60
CA GLU A 201 -3.64 16.22 9.59
C GLU A 201 -3.69 14.89 10.36
N MET A 202 -4.83 14.63 11.01
CA MET A 202 -5.10 13.36 11.71
C MET A 202 -5.86 12.36 10.85
N PHE A 203 -5.94 12.60 9.55
CA PHE A 203 -6.60 11.69 8.62
C PHE A 203 -5.69 10.53 8.27
N ILE A 204 -6.10 9.31 8.60
CA ILE A 204 -5.35 8.10 8.27
C ILE A 204 -5.27 7.93 6.75
N ARG A 205 -4.05 7.84 6.21
CA ARG A 205 -3.79 7.56 4.79
C ARG A 205 -3.56 6.08 4.53
N ASP A 206 -2.89 5.41 5.45
CA ASP A 206 -2.76 3.95 5.49
C ASP A 206 -2.78 3.46 6.94
N GLY A 207 -3.34 2.27 7.16
CA GLY A 207 -3.39 1.63 8.48
C GLY A 207 -4.73 1.74 9.23
N GLN A 208 -5.82 2.09 8.55
CA GLN A 208 -7.17 2.15 9.14
C GLN A 208 -7.54 0.85 9.89
N HIS A 209 -7.31 -0.32 9.29
CA HIS A 209 -7.60 -1.61 9.94
C HIS A 209 -6.78 -1.83 11.21
N ARG A 210 -5.51 -1.39 11.22
CA ARG A 210 -4.62 -1.50 12.39
C ARG A 210 -5.13 -0.64 13.54
N ILE A 211 -5.48 0.63 13.28
CA ILE A 211 -6.03 1.51 14.32
C ILE A 211 -7.40 1.01 14.82
N ALA A 212 -8.27 0.52 13.95
CA ALA A 212 -9.56 -0.05 14.37
C ALA A 212 -9.36 -1.25 15.32
N VAL A 213 -8.39 -2.12 15.03
CA VAL A 213 -8.03 -3.24 15.90
C VAL A 213 -7.45 -2.76 17.23
N LEU A 214 -6.56 -1.77 17.23
CA LEU A 214 -5.98 -1.22 18.46
C LEU A 214 -7.06 -0.61 19.36
N LYS A 215 -7.97 0.18 18.80
CA LYS A 215 -9.13 0.71 19.52
C LYS A 215 -9.98 -0.42 20.13
N TYR A 216 -10.22 -1.49 19.36
CA TYR A 216 -11.03 -2.62 19.79
C TYR A 216 -10.39 -3.43 20.92
N LEU A 217 -9.08 -3.64 20.86
CA LEU A 217 -8.36 -4.45 21.85
C LEU A 217 -7.98 -3.66 23.11
N PHE A 218 -7.62 -2.39 22.96
CA PHE A 218 -6.93 -1.63 24.01
C PHE A 218 -7.58 -0.27 24.34
N GLY A 219 -8.62 0.14 23.60
CA GLY A 219 -9.23 1.46 23.78
C GLY A 219 -8.37 2.59 23.22
N ASP A 220 -8.42 3.75 23.87
CA ASP A 220 -7.66 4.93 23.46
C ASP A 220 -6.23 4.87 24.00
N VAL A 221 -5.33 4.41 23.13
CA VAL A 221 -3.91 4.29 23.42
C VAL A 221 -3.08 5.17 22.50
N ASP A 222 -1.90 5.53 22.95
CA ASP A 222 -0.93 6.24 22.14
C ASP A 222 -0.25 5.27 21.16
N VAL A 223 -0.17 5.65 19.90
CA VAL A 223 0.38 4.82 18.83
C VAL A 223 1.46 5.56 18.08
N LYS A 224 2.56 4.84 17.79
CA LYS A 224 3.61 5.35 16.91
C LYS A 224 3.08 5.41 15.48
N VAL A 225 3.34 6.52 14.78
CA VAL A 225 2.97 6.74 13.38
C VAL A 225 4.15 7.28 12.59
N VAL A 226 4.04 7.27 11.27
CA VAL A 226 4.91 8.02 10.36
C VAL A 226 4.11 9.13 9.68
N ARG A 227 4.68 10.32 9.63
CA ARG A 227 4.10 11.52 9.05
C ARG A 227 4.97 11.99 7.89
N PHE A 228 4.39 12.07 6.71
CA PHE A 228 5.02 12.65 5.53
C PHE A 228 4.56 14.11 5.41
N TYR A 229 5.50 15.04 5.47
CA TYR A 229 5.23 16.44 5.17
C TYR A 229 5.36 16.63 3.67
N LEU A 230 4.31 17.20 3.07
CA LEU A 230 4.17 17.43 1.65
C LEU A 230 4.16 18.94 1.38
N LYS A 231 4.48 19.35 0.15
CA LYS A 231 4.43 20.76 -0.27
C LYS A 231 3.04 21.39 -0.10
N ASP A 232 1.99 20.59 -0.27
CA ASP A 232 0.59 20.99 -0.15
C ASP A 232 -0.22 19.90 0.56
N ASN A 233 -1.50 20.17 0.84
CA ASN A 233 -2.44 19.15 1.30
C ASN A 233 -2.98 18.34 0.12
N TYR A 234 -2.50 17.10 -0.03
CA TYR A 234 -2.97 16.16 -1.03
C TYR A 234 -4.02 15.22 -0.45
N PHE A 235 -5.13 15.09 -1.17
CA PHE A 235 -6.25 14.20 -0.84
C PHE A 235 -6.59 13.33 -2.04
N TYR A 236 -6.69 12.03 -1.79
CA TYR A 236 -7.28 11.07 -2.71
C TYR A 236 -8.67 10.72 -2.15
N ALA A 237 -9.73 11.17 -2.84
CA ALA A 237 -11.14 11.02 -2.43
C ALA A 237 -11.80 9.78 -3.05
#